data_AF-A0A2E0ZA76-F1
#
_entry.id   AF-A0A2E0ZA76-F1
#
_cell.length_a   1.000
_cell.length_b   1.000
_cell.length_c   1.000
_cell.angle_alpha   90.00
_cell.angle_beta   90.00
_cell.angle_gamma   90.00
#
_symmetry.space_group_name_H-M   'P 1'
#
loop_
_entity.id
_entity.type
_entity.pdbx_description
1 polymer ?
#
loop_
_entity_poly.entity_id
_entity_poly.type
_entity_poly.pdbx_seq_one_letter_code
_entity_poly.pdbx_strand_id
1 'polypeptide(L)' 'MVWVFFDASALAKRYAPEIGSDFINELFLQFPVEQMTISMIGVSEIDSVQFSIQKLPTFQSYKH' A
#
# COMPACT_ATOMS: atom_id res chain seq x y z
N MET A 1 -10.91 11.14 20.31
CA MET A 1 -10.65 9.96 19.46
C MET A 1 -10.42 10.47 18.06
N VAL A 2 -9.26 10.21 17.46
CA VAL A 2 -8.89 10.71 16.13
C VAL A 2 -9.10 9.58 15.14
N TRP A 3 -9.71 9.87 13.99
CA TRP A 3 -9.87 8.93 12.89
C TRP A 3 -8.95 9.35 11.75
N VAL A 4 -8.23 8.39 11.18
CA VAL A 4 -7.31 8.65 10.07
C VAL A 4 -7.85 7.99 8.82
N PHE A 5 -8.01 8.81 7.78
CA PHE A 5 -8.43 8.35 6.48
C PHE A 5 -7.20 8.18 5.58
N PHE A 6 -6.93 6.95 5.16
CA PHE A 6 -5.83 6.63 4.25
C PHE A 6 -6.32 6.65 2.81
N ASP A 7 -5.56 7.34 1.97
CA ASP A 7 -5.74 7.29 0.53
C ASP A 7 -5.18 5.98 -0.06
N ALA A 8 -5.69 5.58 -1.23
CA ALA A 8 -5.25 4.38 -1.93
C ALA A 8 -3.74 4.40 -2.22
N SER A 9 -3.17 5.57 -2.53
CA SER A 9 -1.73 5.72 -2.77
C SER A 9 -0.87 5.39 -1.56
N ALA A 10 -1.34 5.67 -0.34
CA ALA A 10 -0.64 5.32 0.89
C ALA A 10 -0.62 3.80 1.10
N LEU A 11 -1.73 3.13 0.80
CA LEU A 11 -1.82 1.67 0.87
C LEU A 11 -1.02 1.00 -0.25
N ALA A 12 -1.00 1.56 -1.46
CA ALA A 12 -0.15 1.07 -2.54
C ALA A 12 1.32 1.03 -2.11
N LYS A 13 1.82 2.10 -1.48
CA LYS A 13 3.19 2.14 -0.92
C LYS A 13 3.43 1.19 0.25
N ARG A 14 2.37 0.81 0.98
CA ARG A 14 2.47 -0.20 2.05
C ARG A 14 2.65 -1.61 1.48
N TYR A 15 2.01 -1.90 0.35
CA TYR A 15 1.96 -3.24 -0.24
C TYR A 15 2.91 -3.45 -1.45
N ALA A 16 3.42 -2.38 -2.04
CA ALA A 16 4.44 -2.42 -3.07
C ALA A 16 5.79 -1.94 -2.49
N PRO A 17 6.88 -2.72 -2.60
CA PRO A 17 8.19 -2.30 -2.11
C PRO A 17 8.79 -1.20 -3.01
N GLU A 18 8.39 0.05 -2.75
CA GLU A 18 8.85 1.25 -3.44
C GLU A 18 9.61 2.20 -2.51
N ILE A 19 10.34 3.17 -3.08
CA ILE A 19 11.02 4.21 -2.30
C ILE A 19 9.99 4.99 -1.47
N GLY A 20 10.22 5.08 -0.16
CA GLY A 20 9.33 5.76 0.79
C GLY A 20 8.32 4.86 1.51
N SER A 21 8.37 3.54 1.30
CA SER A 21 7.54 2.56 2.01
C SER A 21 7.80 2.55 3.53
N ASP A 22 9.03 2.80 3.97
CA ASP A 22 9.40 2.80 5.40
C ASP A 22 8.66 3.89 6.19
N PHE A 23 8.61 5.12 5.65
CA PHE A 23 7.88 6.22 6.27
C PHE A 23 6.38 5.92 6.36
N ILE A 24 5.80 5.34 5.32
CA ILE A 24 4.39 4.95 5.32
C ILE A 24 4.15 3.85 6.37
N ASN A 25 5.03 2.85 6.47
CA ASN A 25 4.90 1.81 7.48
C ASN A 25 4.96 2.38 8.90
N GLU A 26 5.87 3.30 9.16
CA GLU A 26 5.94 4.02 10.45
C GLU A 26 4.65 4.82 10.73
N LEU A 27 4.10 5.51 9.73
CA LEU A 27 2.85 6.26 9.87
C LEU A 27 1.68 5.34 10.26
N PHE A 28 1.57 4.17 9.65
CA PHE A 28 0.54 3.21 10.00
C PHE A 28 0.73 2.61 11.40
N LEU A 29 1.97 2.53 11.92
CA LEU A 29 2.23 2.05 13.28
C LEU A 29 1.81 3.05 14.36
N GLN A 30 1.57 4.33 14.00
CA GLN A 30 1.17 5.37 14.94
C GLN A 30 -0.32 5.31 15.31
N PHE A 31 -1.13 4.57 14.56
CA PHE A 31 -2.58 4.51 14.77
C PHE A 31 -3.02 3.06 15.06
N PRO A 32 -4.01 2.83 15.94
CA PRO A 32 -4.68 1.55 16.06
C PRO A 32 -5.49 1.25 14.79
N VAL A 33 -5.59 -0.04 14.40
CA VAL A 33 -6.32 -0.48 13.20
C VAL A 33 -7.80 -0.05 13.26
N GLU A 34 -8.39 -0.02 14.45
CA GLU A 34 -9.78 0.37 14.68
C GLU A 34 -10.05 1.86 14.39
N GLN A 35 -9.00 2.68 14.25
CA GLN A 35 -9.08 4.11 13.96
C GLN A 35 -8.71 4.45 12.52
N MET A 36 -8.38 3.44 11.72
CA MET A 36 -8.02 3.59 10.31
C MET A 36 -9.23 3.35 9.43
N THR A 37 -9.42 4.21 8.44
CA THR A 37 -10.50 4.10 7.45
C THR A 37 -9.93 4.32 6.05
N ILE A 38 -10.56 3.68 5.06
CA ILE A 38 -10.26 3.84 3.65
C ILE A 38 -11.58 3.88 2.87
N SER A 39 -11.59 4.57 1.72
CA SER A 39 -12.72 4.48 0.78
C SER A 39 -12.79 3.08 0.16
N MET A 40 -14.01 2.59 -0.06
CA MET A 40 -14.26 1.38 -0.85
C MET A 40 -13.69 1.47 -2.28
N ILE A 41 -13.65 2.68 -2.86
CA ILE A 41 -13.01 2.93 -4.15
C ILE A 41 -11.50 2.70 -4.04
N GLY A 42 -10.89 3.18 -2.95
CA GLY A 42 -9.47 2.97 -2.70
C GLY A 42 -9.09 1.50 -2.51
N VAL A 43 -9.99 0.68 -1.93
CA VAL A 43 -9.80 -0.77 -1.85
C VAL A 43 -9.72 -1.37 -3.26
N SER A 44 -10.65 -0.98 -4.14
CA SER A 44 -10.69 -1.47 -5.52
C SER A 44 -9.44 -1.06 -6.32
N GLU A 45 -8.90 0.12 -6.05
CA GLU A 45 -7.65 0.61 -6.66
C GLU A 45 -6.45 -0.23 -6.19
N ILE A 46 -6.35 -0.54 -4.90
CA ILE A 46 -5.28 -1.39 -4.35
C ILE A 46 -5.37 -2.80 -4.91
N ASP A 47 -6.56 -3.39 -4.97
CA ASP A 47 -6.75 -4.72 -5.56
C ASP A 47 -6.30 -4.75 -7.03
N SER A 48 -6.64 -3.71 -7.80
CA SER A 48 -6.19 -3.56 -9.18
C SER A 48 -4.67 -3.42 -9.30
N VAL A 49 -4.04 -2.61 -8.45
CA VAL A 49 -2.58 -2.41 -8.43
C VAL A 49 -1.86 -3.69 -7.99
N GLN A 50 -2.30 -4.33 -6.91
CA GLN A 50 -1.70 -5.56 -6.39
C GLN A 50 -1.82 -6.71 -7.41
N PHE A 51 -2.99 -6.85 -8.05
CA PHE A 51 -3.18 -7.82 -9.13
C PHE A 51 -2.29 -7.53 -10.34
N SER A 52 -2.08 -6.25 -10.67
CA SER A 52 -1.19 -5.85 -11.76
C SER A 52 0.28 -6.13 -11.42
N ILE A 53 0.71 -5.88 -10.19
CA ILE A 53 2.07 -6.20 -9.71
C ILE A 53 2.32 -7.71 -9.72
N GLN A 54 1.35 -8.52 -9.27
CA GLN A 54 1.47 -9.98 -9.30
C GLN A 54 1.51 -10.57 -10.72
N LYS A 55 0.95 -9.87 -11.70
CA LYS A 55 0.98 -10.26 -13.12
C LYS A 55 2.23 -9.84 -13.86
N LEU A 56 3.09 -9.02 -13.27
CA LEU A 56 4.41 -8.76 -13.84
C LEU A 56 5.26 -10.02 -13.65
N PRO A 57 5.73 -10.68 -14.73
CA PRO A 57 6.67 -11.77 -14.59
C PRO A 57 7.91 -11.19 -13.92
N THR A 58 8.19 -11.69 -12.71
CA THR A 58 9.47 -11.66 -12.01
C THR A 58 10.48 -10.66 -12.57
N PHE A 59 10.61 -9.53 -11.89
CA PHE A 59 11.79 -8.68 -11.94
C PHE A 59 13.00 -9.43 -11.33
N GLN A 60 13.38 -10.58 -11.91
CA GLN A 60 14.66 -11.26 -11.65
C GLN A 60 15.05 -12.13 -12.85
N SER A 61 15.85 -11.58 -13.75
CA SER A 61 17.18 -12.12 -14.01
C SER A 61 17.99 -11.13 -14.87
N TYR A 62 18.47 -10.05 -14.25
CA TYR A 62 19.73 -9.45 -14.68
C TYR A 62 20.85 -10.43 -14.30
N LYS A 63 21.22 -11.31 -15.24
CA LYS A 63 22.53 -11.94 -15.34
C LYS A 63 22.86 -12.12 -16.81
N HIS A 64 23.60 -11.16 -17.37
CA HIS A 64 24.72 -11.43 -18.26
C HIS A 64 25.66 -10.23 -18.29
#